data_AF-A0A6I1JC26-F1
#
_entry.id   AF-A0A6I1JC26-F1
#
_cell.length_a   1.000
_cell.length_b   1.000
_cell.length_c   1.000
_cell.angle_alpha   90.00
_cell.angle_beta   90.00
_cell.angle_gamma   90.00
#
_symmetry.space_group_name_H-M   'P 1'
#
loop_
_entity.id
_entity.type
_entity.pdbx_description
1 polymer ?
#
loop_
_entity_poly.entity_id
_entity_poly.type
_entity_poly.pdbx_seq_one_letter_code
_entity_poly.pdbx_strand_id
1 'polypeptide(L)'
;TALLGQFRQQGDRAFKGALERLRATHSGLPELGRVESAMRQVETIRGQVDSEIAKPGDQRAPQTAARSVAGLTTLVEASQQLRLAAEMRIENAEARIAELQKLKHLAWVTSEFAGRERAAIAAVISAGRAIAPEHLEELSRLRGSVELAWGLIDLQMGRNDTSAALKAAAARIKAGYFGEFQAFRERVYRAGTTDAVYPVDANQWFSAATRAIEDILSLNEAIGLATATLTGDTASQATKALAVNVGLLVLGLVVAGFAFWIAAVRVARPLKQLAGTTQRLAEGDTRPDCT
;
A
#
# COMPACT_ATOMS: atom_id res chain seq x y z
N THR A 1 29.92 -12.04 27.14
CA THR A 1 28.86 -13.01 26.77
C THR A 1 27.53 -12.72 27.47
N ALA A 2 27.50 -12.44 28.78
CA ALA A 2 26.24 -12.14 29.52
C ALA A 2 25.43 -10.95 28.95
N LEU A 3 26.08 -9.82 28.64
CA LEU A 3 25.43 -8.64 28.05
C LEU A 3 24.79 -8.94 26.67
N LEU A 4 25.48 -9.71 25.82
CA LEU A 4 24.98 -10.14 24.52
C LEU A 4 23.74 -11.03 24.65
N GLY A 5 23.75 -11.95 25.63
CA GLY A 5 22.60 -12.79 25.95
C GLY A 5 21.38 -11.98 26.39
N GLN A 6 21.59 -10.94 27.20
CA GLN A 6 20.52 -10.05 27.65
C GLN A 6 19.87 -9.29 26.49
N PHE A 7 20.67 -8.70 25.58
CA PHE A 7 20.14 -8.00 24.40
C PHE A 7 19.36 -8.94 23.47
N ARG A 8 19.86 -10.17 23.26
CA ARG A 8 19.15 -11.18 22.48
C ARG A 8 17.80 -11.52 23.11
N GLN A 9 17.76 -11.84 24.41
CA GLN A 9 16.50 -12.14 25.09
C GLN A 9 15.50 -10.98 25.08
N GLN A 10 15.97 -9.74 25.19
CA GLN A 10 15.10 -8.57 25.11
C GLN A 10 14.52 -8.41 23.71
N GLY A 11 15.35 -8.50 22.67
CA GLY A 11 14.93 -8.45 21.27
C GLY A 11 13.94 -9.56 20.93
N ASP A 12 14.22 -10.79 21.36
CA ASP A 12 13.38 -11.95 21.06
C ASP A 12 12.00 -11.86 21.73
N ARG A 13 11.93 -11.33 22.96
CA ARG A 13 10.67 -11.05 23.65
C ARG A 13 9.86 -9.97 22.92
N ALA A 14 10.50 -8.87 22.55
CA ALA A 14 9.83 -7.78 21.82
C ALA A 14 9.31 -8.26 20.46
N PHE A 15 10.11 -9.06 19.75
CA PHE A 15 9.77 -9.64 18.46
C PHE A 15 8.56 -10.58 18.55
N LYS A 16 8.59 -11.54 19.48
CA LYS A 16 7.47 -12.48 19.70
C LYS A 16 6.18 -11.75 20.05
N GLY A 17 6.24 -10.81 21.00
CA GLY A 17 5.06 -10.02 21.40
C GLY A 17 4.52 -9.11 20.30
N ALA A 18 5.35 -8.67 19.34
CA ALA A 18 4.88 -7.94 18.16
C ALA A 18 4.15 -8.85 17.17
N LEU A 19 4.71 -10.04 16.88
CA LEU A 19 4.08 -11.03 15.99
C LEU A 19 2.74 -11.55 16.51
N GLU A 20 2.63 -11.81 17.81
CA GLU A 20 1.36 -12.24 18.43
C GLU A 20 0.26 -11.20 18.24
N ARG A 21 0.55 -9.92 18.52
CA ARG A 21 -0.41 -8.82 18.32
C ARG A 21 -0.79 -8.64 16.85
N LEU A 22 0.17 -8.79 15.94
CA LEU A 22 -0.09 -8.70 14.50
C LEU A 22 -0.99 -9.84 14.02
N ARG A 23 -0.77 -11.08 14.45
CA ARG A 23 -1.63 -12.22 14.12
C ARG A 23 -3.06 -12.08 14.65
N ALA A 24 -3.21 -11.50 15.84
CA ALA A 24 -4.53 -11.28 16.43
C ALA A 24 -5.36 -10.26 15.65
N THR A 25 -4.70 -9.34 14.93
CA THR A 25 -5.35 -8.22 14.24
C THR A 25 -5.34 -8.34 12.71
N HIS A 26 -4.48 -9.18 12.15
CA HIS A 26 -4.29 -9.36 10.70
C HIS A 26 -4.22 -10.86 10.35
N SER A 27 -4.98 -11.28 9.34
CA SER A 27 -4.94 -12.65 8.82
C SER A 27 -4.37 -12.68 7.40
N GLY A 28 -3.59 -13.72 7.07
CA GLY A 28 -3.15 -14.00 5.70
C GLY A 28 -2.01 -13.13 5.14
N LEU A 29 -1.22 -12.43 5.96
CA LEU A 29 -0.04 -11.68 5.49
C LEU A 29 1.13 -12.64 5.18
N PRO A 30 1.57 -12.82 3.93
CA PRO A 30 2.72 -13.67 3.60
C PRO A 30 4.03 -13.15 4.21
N GLU A 31 4.11 -11.86 4.53
CA GLU A 31 5.24 -11.21 5.21
C GLU A 31 5.49 -11.78 6.62
N LEU A 32 4.44 -12.28 7.29
CA LEU A 32 4.60 -12.95 8.59
C LEU A 32 5.54 -14.16 8.46
N GLY A 33 5.33 -15.00 7.44
CA GLY A 33 6.17 -16.17 7.20
C GLY A 33 7.60 -15.79 6.82
N ARG A 34 7.78 -14.70 6.06
CA ARG A 34 9.11 -14.17 5.71
C ARG A 34 9.89 -13.72 6.95
N VAL A 35 9.24 -12.97 7.82
CA VAL A 35 9.83 -12.48 9.09
C VAL A 35 10.20 -13.63 10.02
N GLU A 36 9.35 -14.65 10.13
CA GLU A 36 9.68 -15.85 10.91
C GLU A 36 10.85 -16.64 10.35
N SER A 37 10.92 -16.77 9.03
CA SER A 37 12.05 -17.42 8.38
C SER A 37 13.36 -16.67 8.61
N ALA A 38 13.34 -15.33 8.50
CA ALA A 38 14.50 -14.49 8.79
C ALA A 38 14.93 -14.60 10.27
N MET A 39 13.98 -14.71 11.20
CA MET A 39 14.29 -14.89 12.62
C MET A 39 14.98 -16.23 12.90
N ARG A 40 14.51 -17.33 12.29
CA ARG A 40 15.18 -18.65 12.40
C ARG A 40 16.61 -18.62 11.85
N GLN A 41 16.85 -17.87 10.79
CA GLN A 41 18.21 -17.66 10.27
C GLN A 41 19.08 -16.90 11.27
N VAL A 42 18.55 -15.84 11.90
CA VAL A 42 19.26 -15.10 12.95
C VAL A 42 19.58 -15.99 14.15
N GLU A 43 18.68 -16.87 14.58
CA GLU A 43 18.94 -17.84 15.65
C GLU A 43 20.10 -18.78 15.30
N THR A 44 20.14 -19.26 14.06
CA THR A 44 21.24 -20.12 13.55
C THR A 44 22.57 -19.36 13.54
N ILE A 45 22.57 -18.12 13.04
CA ILE A 45 23.75 -17.25 12.99
C ILE A 45 24.27 -16.96 14.40
N ARG A 46 23.38 -16.71 15.37
CA ARG A 46 23.77 -16.48 16.77
C ARG A 46 24.52 -17.67 17.35
N GLY A 47 24.08 -18.90 17.08
CA GLY A 47 24.81 -20.11 17.49
C GLY A 47 26.21 -20.21 16.88
N GLN A 48 26.34 -19.87 15.58
CA GLN A 48 27.64 -19.83 14.91
C GLN A 48 28.56 -18.76 15.53
N VAL A 49 28.03 -17.56 15.77
CA VAL A 49 28.76 -16.46 16.43
C VAL A 49 29.24 -16.88 17.82
N ASP A 50 28.41 -17.56 18.61
CA ASP A 50 28.79 -17.99 19.95
C ASP A 50 29.93 -19.01 19.91
N SER A 51 29.92 -19.93 18.93
CA SER A 51 31.02 -20.89 18.71
C SER A 51 32.32 -20.22 18.27
N GLU A 52 32.25 -19.12 17.53
CA GLU A 52 33.40 -18.38 17.02
C GLU A 52 33.98 -17.42 18.06
N ILE A 53 33.14 -16.78 18.88
CA ILE A 53 33.59 -15.90 19.97
C ILE A 53 34.39 -16.68 21.02
N ALA A 54 34.09 -17.97 21.21
CA ALA A 54 34.83 -18.85 22.11
C ALA A 54 36.27 -19.14 21.63
N LYS A 55 36.59 -18.89 20.35
CA LYS A 55 37.93 -19.11 19.78
C LYS A 55 38.84 -17.89 19.96
N PRO A 56 40.17 -18.09 20.04
CA PRO A 56 41.17 -17.04 19.84
C PRO A 56 40.97 -16.32 18.51
N GLY A 57 41.27 -15.01 18.46
CA GLY A 57 40.91 -14.14 17.32
C GLY A 57 41.51 -14.56 15.97
N ASP A 58 42.71 -15.14 15.99
CA ASP A 58 43.44 -15.71 14.85
C ASP A 58 42.83 -17.03 14.32
N GLN A 59 42.00 -17.69 15.14
CA GLN A 59 41.32 -18.95 14.79
C GLN A 59 39.85 -18.75 14.43
N ARG A 60 39.35 -17.51 14.43
CA ARG A 60 37.97 -17.20 14.07
C ARG A 60 37.79 -17.20 12.56
N ALA A 61 36.68 -17.75 12.09
CA ALA A 61 36.32 -17.69 10.70
C ALA A 61 36.10 -16.21 10.27
N PRO A 62 36.83 -15.71 9.27
CA PRO A 62 36.82 -14.29 8.91
C PRO A 62 35.47 -13.81 8.35
N GLN A 63 34.64 -14.72 7.84
CA GLN A 63 33.33 -14.40 7.27
C GLN A 63 32.21 -14.27 8.31
N THR A 64 32.45 -14.67 9.57
CA THR A 64 31.40 -14.73 10.61
C THR A 64 30.76 -13.36 10.85
N ALA A 65 31.58 -12.30 10.92
CA ALA A 65 31.07 -10.95 11.11
C ALA A 65 30.19 -10.49 9.94
N ALA A 66 30.67 -10.65 8.69
CA ALA A 66 29.93 -10.24 7.49
C ALA A 66 28.60 -11.00 7.35
N ARG A 67 28.59 -12.32 7.58
CA ARG A 67 27.37 -13.14 7.56
C ARG A 67 26.39 -12.75 8.66
N SER A 68 26.91 -12.37 9.83
CA SER A 68 26.07 -11.93 10.95
C SER A 68 25.37 -10.61 10.65
N VAL A 69 26.10 -9.64 10.10
CA VAL A 69 25.52 -8.37 9.66
C VAL A 69 24.47 -8.61 8.59
N ALA A 70 24.77 -9.40 7.55
CA ALA A 70 23.82 -9.69 6.47
C ALA A 70 22.52 -10.32 6.99
N GLY A 71 22.60 -11.35 7.85
CA GLY A 71 21.40 -12.00 8.38
C GLY A 71 20.56 -11.12 9.31
N LEU A 72 21.21 -10.27 10.12
CA LEU A 72 20.49 -9.28 10.94
C LEU A 72 19.80 -8.23 10.08
N THR A 73 20.46 -7.74 9.02
CA THR A 73 19.87 -6.81 8.05
C THR A 73 18.65 -7.41 7.36
N THR A 74 18.72 -8.68 6.93
CA THR A 74 17.56 -9.38 6.34
C THR A 74 16.36 -9.44 7.29
N LEU A 75 16.59 -9.66 8.60
CA LEU A 75 15.52 -9.64 9.59
C LEU A 75 14.91 -8.23 9.75
N VAL A 76 15.74 -7.19 9.74
CA VAL A 76 15.28 -5.79 9.79
C VAL A 76 14.42 -5.47 8.57
N GLU A 77 14.88 -5.79 7.36
CA GLU A 77 14.17 -5.55 6.11
C GLU A 77 12.83 -6.31 6.08
N ALA A 78 12.83 -7.60 6.46
CA ALA A 78 11.60 -8.37 6.55
C ALA A 78 10.61 -7.75 7.55
N SER A 79 11.10 -7.29 8.71
CA SER A 79 10.26 -6.65 9.73
C SER A 79 9.67 -5.33 9.25
N GLN A 80 10.44 -4.55 8.47
CA GLN A 80 9.94 -3.34 7.82
C GLN A 80 8.84 -3.64 6.80
N GLN A 81 9.03 -4.67 5.96
CA GLN A 81 8.02 -5.10 4.99
C GLN A 81 6.73 -5.54 5.69
N LEU A 82 6.83 -6.31 6.77
CA LEU A 82 5.67 -6.71 7.57
C LEU A 82 4.92 -5.51 8.16
N ARG A 83 5.64 -4.55 8.74
CA ARG A 83 5.03 -3.32 9.28
C ARG A 83 4.23 -2.57 8.20
N LEU A 84 4.84 -2.39 7.03
CA LEU A 84 4.21 -1.68 5.91
C LEU A 84 2.97 -2.43 5.40
N ALA A 85 3.03 -3.76 5.33
CA ALA A 85 1.88 -4.58 4.95
C ALA A 85 0.74 -4.49 5.99
N ALA A 86 1.08 -4.44 7.28
CA ALA A 86 0.11 -4.31 8.37
C ALA A 86 -0.54 -2.91 8.45
N GLU A 87 0.15 -1.84 8.07
CA GLU A 87 -0.40 -0.48 8.08
C GLU A 87 -1.51 -0.28 7.03
N MET A 88 -1.61 -1.14 6.02
CA MET A 88 -2.57 -1.00 4.91
C MET A 88 -3.88 -1.75 5.18
N ARG A 89 -4.70 -1.26 6.12
CA ARG A 89 -6.11 -1.68 6.29
C ARG A 89 -6.96 -1.18 5.11
N ILE A 90 -7.45 -2.10 4.30
CA ILE A 90 -8.40 -1.80 3.23
C ILE A 90 -9.79 -2.23 3.70
N GLU A 91 -10.62 -1.27 4.09
CA GLU A 91 -12.01 -1.58 4.47
C GLU A 91 -13.05 -0.75 3.71
N ASN A 92 -12.66 0.36 3.06
CA ASN A 92 -13.58 1.18 2.28
C ASN A 92 -12.94 1.71 0.98
N ALA A 93 -13.79 2.19 0.06
CA ALA A 93 -13.38 2.68 -1.24
C ALA A 93 -12.40 3.87 -1.16
N GLU A 94 -12.57 4.74 -0.16
CA GLU A 94 -11.70 5.89 0.08
C GLU A 94 -10.27 5.45 0.41
N ALA A 95 -10.10 4.43 1.26
CA ALA A 95 -8.79 3.86 1.58
C ALA A 95 -8.11 3.27 0.34
N ARG A 96 -8.87 2.59 -0.53
CA ARG A 96 -8.35 2.06 -1.80
C ARG A 96 -7.93 3.16 -2.78
N ILE A 97 -8.71 4.25 -2.86
CA ILE A 97 -8.35 5.41 -3.68
C ILE A 97 -7.08 6.06 -3.13
N ALA A 98 -6.97 6.27 -1.82
CA ALA A 98 -5.77 6.83 -1.18
C ALA A 98 -4.53 5.95 -1.43
N GLU A 99 -4.69 4.62 -1.41
CA GLU A 99 -3.63 3.68 -1.71
C GLU A 99 -3.17 3.77 -3.17
N LEU A 100 -4.09 3.86 -4.13
CA LEU A 100 -3.76 4.08 -5.55
C LEU A 100 -3.06 5.44 -5.76
N GLN A 101 -3.46 6.49 -5.04
CA GLN A 101 -2.75 7.77 -5.06
C GLN A 101 -1.33 7.66 -4.49
N LYS A 102 -1.14 6.90 -3.41
CA LYS A 102 0.18 6.61 -2.86
C LYS A 102 1.05 5.86 -3.87
N LEU A 103 0.51 4.84 -4.54
CA LEU A 103 1.24 4.12 -5.61
C LEU A 103 1.62 5.05 -6.75
N LYS A 104 0.72 5.92 -7.18
CA LYS A 104 1.00 6.92 -8.23
C LYS A 104 2.14 7.86 -7.83
N HIS A 105 2.13 8.32 -6.57
CA HIS A 105 3.22 9.13 -6.04
C HIS A 105 4.55 8.36 -6.02
N LEU A 106 4.56 7.11 -5.56
CA LEU A 106 5.77 6.28 -5.53
C LEU A 106 6.33 6.02 -6.94
N ALA A 107 5.46 5.76 -7.91
CA ALA A 107 5.86 5.59 -9.31
C ALA A 107 6.43 6.89 -9.89
N TRP A 108 5.83 8.05 -9.56
CA TRP A 108 6.42 9.35 -9.87
C TRP A 108 7.82 9.53 -9.26
N VAL A 109 8.00 9.26 -7.96
CA VAL A 109 9.31 9.32 -7.28
C VAL A 109 10.32 8.42 -8.00
N THR A 110 9.94 7.18 -8.32
CA THR A 110 10.81 6.25 -9.05
C THR A 110 11.25 6.85 -10.40
N SER A 111 10.32 7.41 -11.18
CA SER A 111 10.63 8.00 -12.48
C SER A 111 11.45 9.29 -12.42
N GLU A 112 11.18 10.16 -11.44
CA GLU A 112 11.84 11.45 -11.25
C GLU A 112 13.31 11.25 -10.87
N PHE A 113 13.58 10.41 -9.88
CA PHE A 113 14.95 10.16 -9.42
C PHE A 113 15.76 9.37 -10.45
N ALA A 114 15.12 8.44 -11.18
CA ALA A 114 15.73 7.80 -12.35
C ALA A 114 16.06 8.81 -13.46
N GLY A 115 15.17 9.78 -13.70
CA GLY A 115 15.36 10.85 -14.68
C GLY A 115 16.53 11.78 -14.34
N ARG A 116 16.74 12.09 -13.05
CA ARG A 116 17.89 12.85 -12.57
C ARG A 116 19.20 12.09 -12.78
N GLU A 117 19.22 10.79 -12.46
CA GLU A 117 20.38 9.94 -12.70
C GLU A 117 20.74 9.90 -14.20
N ARG A 118 19.73 9.71 -15.06
CA ARG A 118 19.88 9.75 -16.52
C ARG A 118 20.59 11.02 -16.97
N ALA A 119 20.13 12.18 -16.52
CA ALA A 119 20.71 13.47 -16.91
C ALA A 119 22.15 13.65 -16.39
N ALA A 120 22.39 13.31 -15.12
CA ALA A 120 23.70 13.44 -14.50
C ALA A 120 24.76 12.57 -15.21
N ILE A 121 24.46 11.30 -15.47
CA ILE A 121 25.38 10.40 -16.16
C ILE A 121 25.57 10.80 -17.63
N ALA A 122 24.52 11.24 -18.33
CA ALA A 122 24.65 11.73 -19.71
C ALA A 122 25.65 12.90 -19.79
N ALA A 123 25.60 13.83 -18.84
CA ALA A 123 26.52 14.96 -18.77
C ALA A 123 27.98 14.52 -18.52
N VAL A 124 28.19 13.51 -17.67
CA VAL A 124 29.53 12.96 -17.41
C VAL A 124 30.09 12.26 -18.64
N ILE A 125 29.29 11.41 -19.29
CA ILE A 125 29.69 10.72 -20.53
C ILE A 125 30.00 11.72 -21.63
N SER A 126 29.14 12.72 -21.82
CA SER A 126 29.35 13.76 -22.84
C SER A 126 30.61 14.59 -22.61
N ALA A 127 31.02 14.75 -21.36
CA ALA A 127 32.27 15.43 -21.01
C ALA A 127 33.51 14.54 -21.13
N GLY A 128 33.34 13.23 -21.36
CA GLY A 128 34.45 12.26 -21.40
C GLY A 128 35.22 12.18 -20.09
N ARG A 129 34.57 12.44 -18.94
CA ARG A 129 35.21 12.49 -17.62
C ARG A 129 34.85 11.27 -16.78
N ALA A 130 35.73 10.90 -15.86
CA ALA A 130 35.40 9.95 -14.81
C ALA A 130 34.28 10.51 -13.92
N ILE A 131 33.51 9.61 -13.29
CA ILE A 131 32.52 10.00 -12.29
C ILE A 131 33.29 10.38 -11.02
N ALA A 132 33.21 11.65 -10.64
CA ALA A 132 33.85 12.14 -9.42
C ALA A 132 33.25 11.47 -8.17
N PRO A 133 34.03 11.24 -7.09
CA PRO A 133 33.53 10.63 -5.85
C PRO A 133 32.30 11.35 -5.27
N GLU A 134 32.28 12.68 -5.34
CA GLU A 134 31.16 13.50 -4.85
C GLU A 134 29.90 13.28 -5.69
N HIS A 135 30.06 13.05 -7.00
CA HIS A 135 28.96 12.68 -7.88
C HIS A 135 28.48 11.25 -7.60
N LEU A 136 29.36 10.31 -7.24
CA LEU A 136 28.95 8.96 -6.86
C LEU A 136 28.08 8.96 -5.61
N GLU A 137 28.36 9.82 -4.63
CA GLU A 137 27.51 9.97 -3.44
C GLU A 137 26.10 10.45 -3.83
N GLU A 138 26.02 11.50 -4.65
CA GLU A 138 24.73 12.01 -5.16
C GLU A 138 23.96 10.93 -5.91
N LEU A 139 24.62 10.23 -6.84
CA LEU A 139 24.02 9.17 -7.64
C LEU A 139 23.56 7.99 -6.76
N SER A 140 24.28 7.68 -5.69
CA SER A 140 23.89 6.65 -4.71
C SER A 140 22.65 7.07 -3.94
N ARG A 141 22.52 8.36 -3.57
CA ARG A 141 21.31 8.90 -2.94
C ARG A 141 20.11 8.84 -3.88
N LEU A 142 20.28 9.25 -5.15
CA LEU A 142 19.22 9.14 -6.15
C LEU A 142 18.76 7.69 -6.30
N ARG A 143 19.71 6.75 -6.35
CA ARG A 143 19.42 5.32 -6.46
C ARG A 143 18.67 4.79 -5.24
N GLY A 144 19.06 5.19 -4.04
CA GLY A 144 18.36 4.82 -2.81
C GLY A 144 16.89 5.26 -2.81
N SER A 145 16.59 6.46 -3.31
CA SER A 145 15.20 6.93 -3.47
C SER A 145 14.39 6.07 -4.44
N VAL A 146 15.00 5.67 -5.56
CA VAL A 146 14.37 4.77 -6.56
C VAL A 146 14.07 3.41 -5.94
N GLU A 147 15.04 2.81 -5.26
CA GLU A 147 14.91 1.47 -4.67
C GLU A 147 13.88 1.45 -3.53
N LEU A 148 13.86 2.48 -2.69
CA LEU A 148 12.86 2.61 -1.62
C LEU A 148 11.45 2.72 -2.21
N ALA A 149 11.25 3.64 -3.17
CA ALA A 149 9.94 3.86 -3.77
C ALA A 149 9.45 2.59 -4.50
N TRP A 150 10.32 1.94 -5.24
CA TRP A 150 10.01 0.68 -5.91
C TRP A 150 9.71 -0.46 -4.94
N GLY A 151 10.47 -0.59 -3.85
CA GLY A 151 10.24 -1.62 -2.83
C GLY A 151 8.83 -1.54 -2.22
N LEU A 152 8.30 -0.33 -2.05
CA LEU A 152 6.92 -0.10 -1.60
C LEU A 152 5.88 -0.48 -2.67
N ILE A 153 6.19 -0.25 -3.95
CA ILE A 153 5.34 -0.69 -5.07
C ILE A 153 5.33 -2.23 -5.16
N ASP A 154 6.51 -2.88 -5.15
CA ASP A 154 6.63 -4.34 -5.26
C ASP A 154 5.92 -5.05 -4.10
N LEU A 155 5.99 -4.49 -2.89
CA LEU A 155 5.23 -4.99 -1.74
C LEU A 155 3.71 -4.98 -1.99
N GLN A 156 3.19 -3.88 -2.55
CA GLN A 156 1.77 -3.80 -2.90
C GLN A 156 1.39 -4.82 -3.98
N MET A 157 2.24 -5.01 -4.99
CA MET A 157 2.00 -5.96 -6.07
C MET A 157 2.00 -7.42 -5.59
N GLY A 158 2.63 -7.71 -4.44
CA GLY A 158 2.59 -9.01 -3.79
C GLY A 158 1.22 -9.39 -3.20
N ARG A 159 0.28 -8.45 -3.06
CA ARG A 159 -1.00 -8.69 -2.40
C ARG A 159 -2.02 -9.37 -3.31
N ASN A 160 -2.92 -10.15 -2.71
CA ASN A 160 -3.97 -10.88 -3.43
C ASN A 160 -5.06 -9.97 -4.02
N ASP A 161 -5.30 -8.82 -3.40
CA ASP A 161 -6.30 -7.81 -3.79
C ASP A 161 -5.84 -6.87 -4.91
N THR A 162 -4.57 -6.94 -5.32
CA THR A 162 -4.04 -6.15 -6.44
C THR A 162 -4.43 -6.74 -7.78
N SER A 163 -4.87 -5.87 -8.70
CA SER A 163 -5.33 -6.29 -10.03
C SER A 163 -4.22 -6.93 -10.86
N ALA A 164 -4.59 -7.90 -11.70
CA ALA A 164 -3.64 -8.57 -12.59
C ALA A 164 -2.92 -7.60 -13.54
N ALA A 165 -3.61 -6.53 -13.98
CA ALA A 165 -3.03 -5.50 -14.83
C ALA A 165 -1.87 -4.75 -14.14
N LEU A 166 -2.05 -4.37 -12.87
CA LEU A 166 -1.00 -3.70 -12.10
C LEU A 166 0.18 -4.64 -11.85
N LYS A 167 -0.08 -5.91 -11.52
CA LYS A 167 0.97 -6.94 -11.35
C LYS A 167 1.78 -7.15 -12.63
N ALA A 168 1.12 -7.20 -13.78
CA ALA A 168 1.78 -7.35 -15.07
C ALA A 168 2.67 -6.13 -15.42
N ALA A 169 2.16 -4.92 -15.20
CA ALA A 169 2.93 -3.69 -15.38
C ALA A 169 4.18 -3.66 -14.47
N ALA A 170 4.01 -4.04 -13.20
CA ALA A 170 5.12 -4.11 -12.27
C ALA A 170 6.16 -5.17 -12.64
N ALA A 171 5.73 -6.35 -13.10
CA ALA A 171 6.64 -7.40 -13.59
C ALA A 171 7.48 -6.92 -14.78
N ARG A 172 6.88 -6.15 -15.70
CA ARG A 172 7.60 -5.54 -16.83
C ARG A 172 8.68 -4.56 -16.36
N ILE A 173 8.35 -3.67 -15.42
CA ILE A 173 9.33 -2.73 -14.84
C ILE A 173 10.46 -3.48 -14.12
N LYS A 174 10.12 -4.55 -13.38
CA LYS A 174 11.11 -5.39 -12.70
C LYS A 174 12.11 -6.01 -13.68
N ALA A 175 11.63 -6.53 -14.81
CA ALA A 175 12.47 -7.10 -15.84
C ALA A 175 13.29 -6.02 -16.60
N GLY A 176 12.63 -4.96 -17.05
CA GLY A 176 13.24 -3.91 -17.86
C GLY A 176 14.16 -2.98 -17.07
N TYR A 177 13.63 -2.27 -16.07
CA TYR A 177 14.38 -1.27 -15.31
C TYR A 177 15.35 -1.91 -14.31
N PHE A 178 14.86 -2.83 -13.48
CA PHE A 178 15.66 -3.44 -12.41
C PHE A 178 16.45 -4.69 -12.85
N GLY A 179 16.23 -5.18 -14.07
CA GLY A 179 16.99 -6.28 -14.66
C GLY A 179 17.92 -5.79 -15.78
N GLU A 180 17.37 -5.64 -16.99
CA GLU A 180 18.15 -5.35 -18.20
C GLU A 180 18.89 -4.00 -18.13
N PHE A 181 18.16 -2.92 -17.80
CA PHE A 181 18.74 -1.59 -17.68
C PHE A 181 19.71 -1.49 -16.49
N GLN A 182 19.42 -2.17 -15.38
CA GLN A 182 20.34 -2.25 -14.25
C GLN A 182 21.68 -2.86 -14.64
N ALA A 183 21.67 -3.99 -15.37
CA ALA A 183 22.90 -4.62 -15.85
C ALA A 183 23.67 -3.70 -16.81
N PHE A 184 22.97 -2.93 -17.65
CA PHE A 184 23.57 -1.91 -18.51
C PHE A 184 24.19 -0.76 -17.71
N ARG A 185 23.44 -0.22 -16.75
CA ARG A 185 23.86 0.83 -15.82
C ARG A 185 25.14 0.45 -15.09
N GLU A 186 25.23 -0.76 -14.54
CA GLU A 186 26.42 -1.23 -13.83
C GLU A 186 27.68 -1.23 -14.71
N ARG A 187 27.55 -1.55 -16.01
CA ARG A 187 28.68 -1.47 -16.95
C ARG A 187 29.14 -0.03 -17.17
N VAL A 188 28.19 0.89 -17.33
CA VAL A 188 28.48 2.33 -17.50
C VAL A 188 29.14 2.92 -16.26
N TYR A 189 28.61 2.61 -15.07
CA TYR A 189 29.19 3.07 -13.80
C TYR A 189 30.61 2.52 -13.61
N ARG A 190 30.84 1.23 -13.87
CA ARG A 190 32.17 0.62 -13.76
C ARG A 190 33.20 1.30 -14.66
N ALA A 191 32.84 1.62 -15.89
CA ALA A 191 33.71 2.39 -16.80
C ALA A 191 33.99 3.80 -16.25
N GLY A 192 32.93 4.48 -15.76
CA GLY A 192 33.04 5.80 -15.19
C GLY A 192 33.90 5.91 -13.93
N THR A 193 34.03 4.83 -13.14
CA THR A 193 34.88 4.79 -11.94
C THR A 193 36.29 4.26 -12.18
N THR A 194 36.59 3.71 -13.36
CA THR A 194 37.89 3.07 -13.63
C THR A 194 38.79 3.95 -14.48
N ASP A 195 38.40 4.23 -15.72
CA ASP A 195 39.24 4.90 -16.73
C ASP A 195 38.49 5.96 -17.55
N ALA A 196 37.19 6.14 -17.30
CA ALA A 196 36.30 7.01 -18.07
C ALA A 196 36.12 6.61 -19.55
N VAL A 197 36.49 5.38 -19.91
CA VAL A 197 36.26 4.83 -21.25
C VAL A 197 34.88 4.19 -21.29
N TYR A 198 33.86 5.01 -21.49
CA TYR A 198 32.47 4.55 -21.50
C TYR A 198 32.19 3.60 -22.67
N PRO A 199 31.43 2.51 -22.44
CA PRO A 199 31.06 1.57 -23.50
C PRO A 199 29.97 2.10 -24.44
N VAL A 200 29.47 3.31 -24.16
CA VAL A 200 28.36 3.96 -24.87
C VAL A 200 28.59 5.47 -24.90
N ASP A 201 28.00 6.12 -25.90
CA ASP A 201 27.89 7.57 -25.92
C ASP A 201 26.72 8.09 -25.05
N ALA A 202 26.68 9.41 -24.85
CA ALA A 202 25.67 10.06 -24.01
C ALA A 202 24.23 9.86 -24.53
N ASN A 203 24.04 9.81 -25.86
CA ASN A 203 22.72 9.63 -26.48
C ASN A 203 22.21 8.20 -26.31
N GLN A 204 23.10 7.21 -26.45
CA GLN A 204 22.81 5.80 -26.22
C GLN A 204 22.43 5.55 -24.76
N TRP A 205 23.19 6.10 -23.81
CA TRP A 205 22.83 6.07 -22.39
C TRP A 205 21.46 6.71 -22.14
N PHE A 206 21.26 7.93 -22.63
CA PHE A 206 20.02 8.67 -22.42
C PHE A 206 18.81 7.92 -22.99
N SER A 207 18.93 7.36 -24.19
CA SER A 207 17.86 6.60 -24.84
C SER A 207 17.55 5.29 -24.12
N ALA A 208 18.57 4.57 -23.64
CA ALA A 208 18.36 3.35 -22.85
C ALA A 208 17.66 3.65 -21.53
N ALA A 209 18.08 4.68 -20.81
CA ALA A 209 17.44 5.12 -19.57
C ALA A 209 16.00 5.62 -19.80
N THR A 210 15.75 6.33 -20.91
CA THR A 210 14.41 6.83 -21.25
C THR A 210 13.43 5.68 -21.46
N ARG A 211 13.80 4.66 -22.25
CA ARG A 211 12.98 3.46 -22.47
C ARG A 211 12.66 2.73 -21.16
N ALA A 212 13.64 2.62 -20.27
CA ALA A 212 13.43 1.99 -18.97
C ALA A 212 12.50 2.82 -18.04
N ILE A 213 12.54 4.15 -18.14
CA ILE A 213 11.66 5.07 -17.41
C ILE A 213 10.23 5.05 -17.98
N GLU A 214 10.06 4.90 -19.29
CA GLU A 214 8.74 4.80 -19.95
C GLU A 214 7.92 3.63 -19.40
N ASP A 215 8.56 2.49 -19.10
CA ASP A 215 7.87 1.37 -18.44
C ASP A 215 7.32 1.77 -17.06
N ILE A 216 8.05 2.59 -16.28
CA ILE A 216 7.57 3.14 -14.99
C ILE A 216 6.38 4.08 -15.21
N LEU A 217 6.42 4.89 -16.27
CA LEU A 217 5.35 5.81 -16.61
C LEU A 217 4.07 5.07 -17.03
N SER A 218 4.19 3.93 -17.72
CA SER A 218 3.04 3.07 -18.07
C SER A 218 2.31 2.52 -16.84
N LEU A 219 3.02 2.29 -15.72
CA LEU A 219 2.39 1.93 -14.46
C LEU A 219 1.53 3.07 -13.89
N ASN A 220 1.95 4.33 -14.03
CA ASN A 220 1.13 5.48 -13.63
C ASN A 220 -0.19 5.55 -14.41
N GLU A 221 -0.17 5.22 -15.71
CA GLU A 221 -1.38 5.15 -16.54
C GLU A 221 -2.30 4.01 -16.07
N ALA A 222 -1.74 2.83 -15.81
CA ALA A 222 -2.50 1.70 -15.29
C ALA A 222 -3.13 1.99 -13.91
N ILE A 223 -2.39 2.66 -13.02
CA ILE A 223 -2.92 3.13 -11.72
C ILE A 223 -4.03 4.16 -11.93
N GLY A 224 -3.86 5.08 -12.89
CA GLY A 224 -4.86 6.09 -13.24
C GLY A 224 -6.17 5.45 -13.70
N LEU A 225 -6.10 4.47 -14.60
CA LEU A 225 -7.25 3.70 -15.06
C LEU A 225 -7.92 2.93 -13.90
N ALA A 226 -7.15 2.23 -13.07
CA ALA A 226 -7.67 1.52 -11.91
C ALA A 226 -8.38 2.46 -10.92
N THR A 227 -7.84 3.67 -10.73
CA THR A 227 -8.45 4.70 -9.89
C THR A 227 -9.76 5.21 -10.48
N ALA A 228 -9.80 5.46 -11.79
CA ALA A 228 -11.00 5.93 -12.48
C ALA A 228 -12.14 4.90 -12.42
N THR A 229 -11.83 3.62 -12.65
CA THR A 229 -12.79 2.53 -12.52
C THR A 229 -13.35 2.43 -11.10
N LEU A 230 -12.48 2.43 -10.09
CA LEU A 230 -12.88 2.35 -8.69
C LEU A 230 -13.79 3.52 -8.26
N THR A 231 -13.44 4.75 -8.64
CA THR A 231 -14.25 5.93 -8.35
C THR A 231 -15.62 5.85 -9.03
N GLY A 232 -15.67 5.39 -10.30
CA GLY A 232 -16.92 5.18 -11.03
C GLY A 232 -17.84 4.16 -10.37
N ASP A 233 -17.29 3.00 -9.98
CA ASP A 233 -18.04 1.94 -9.30
C ASP A 233 -18.59 2.42 -7.94
N THR A 234 -17.77 3.14 -7.17
CA THR A 234 -18.15 3.69 -5.86
C THR A 234 -19.28 4.70 -6.00
N ALA A 235 -19.22 5.59 -6.99
CA ALA A 235 -20.27 6.57 -7.27
C ALA A 235 -21.60 5.89 -7.68
N SER A 236 -21.53 4.83 -8.50
CA SER A 236 -22.71 4.05 -8.89
C SER A 236 -23.35 3.33 -7.70
N GLN A 237 -22.54 2.75 -6.81
CA GLN A 237 -23.06 2.09 -5.61
C GLN A 237 -23.68 3.09 -4.63
N ALA A 238 -23.06 4.26 -4.43
CA ALA A 238 -23.60 5.31 -3.58
C ALA A 238 -24.95 5.84 -4.12
N THR A 239 -25.07 6.04 -5.43
CA THR A 239 -26.35 6.46 -6.05
C THR A 239 -27.44 5.40 -5.94
N LYS A 240 -27.11 4.10 -6.10
CA LYS A 240 -28.07 3.01 -5.86
C LYS A 240 -28.50 2.95 -4.39
N ALA A 241 -27.57 3.07 -3.45
CA ALA A 241 -27.87 3.08 -2.02
C ALA A 241 -28.76 4.28 -1.65
N LEU A 242 -28.48 5.46 -2.21
CA LEU A 242 -29.32 6.64 -2.05
C LEU A 242 -30.72 6.41 -2.60
N ALA A 243 -30.85 5.83 -3.81
CA ALA A 243 -32.14 5.51 -4.40
C ALA A 243 -32.95 4.53 -3.55
N VAL A 244 -32.30 3.49 -2.99
CA VAL A 244 -32.93 2.54 -2.07
C VAL A 244 -33.37 3.23 -0.78
N ASN A 245 -32.52 4.05 -0.17
CA ASN A 245 -32.84 4.78 1.06
C ASN A 245 -33.98 5.77 0.85
N VAL A 246 -33.99 6.49 -0.27
CA VAL A 246 -35.10 7.37 -0.67
C VAL A 246 -36.37 6.56 -0.90
N GLY A 247 -36.29 5.40 -1.56
CA GLY A 247 -37.42 4.49 -1.74
C GLY A 247 -38.01 4.01 -0.40
N LEU A 248 -37.15 3.61 0.55
CA LEU A 248 -37.56 3.21 1.90
C LEU A 248 -38.19 4.37 2.68
N LEU A 249 -37.63 5.58 2.56
CA LEU A 249 -38.19 6.79 3.17
C LEU A 249 -39.60 7.09 2.62
N VAL A 250 -39.76 7.06 1.29
CA VAL A 250 -41.06 7.27 0.64
C VAL A 250 -42.07 6.20 1.07
N LEU A 251 -41.66 4.94 1.12
CA LEU A 251 -42.52 3.85 1.60
C LEU A 251 -42.97 4.09 3.04
N GLY A 252 -42.05 4.49 3.92
CA GLY A 252 -42.36 4.84 5.31
C GLY A 252 -43.36 6.00 5.42
N LEU A 253 -43.21 7.04 4.61
CA LEU A 253 -44.16 8.16 4.55
C LEU A 253 -45.55 7.72 4.06
N VAL A 254 -45.62 6.82 3.07
CA VAL A 254 -46.89 6.26 2.60
C VAL A 254 -47.58 5.46 3.69
N VAL A 255 -46.86 4.59 4.39
CA VAL A 255 -47.41 3.79 5.50
C VAL A 255 -47.90 4.69 6.64
N ALA A 256 -47.12 5.70 7.04
CA ALA A 256 -47.50 6.66 8.06
C ALA A 256 -48.73 7.49 7.65
N GLY A 257 -48.75 7.98 6.41
CA GLY A 257 -49.89 8.71 5.85
C GLY A 257 -51.16 7.86 5.78
N PHE A 258 -51.04 6.58 5.41
CA PHE A 258 -52.17 5.65 5.36
C PHE A 258 -52.72 5.33 6.75
N ALA A 259 -51.84 5.09 7.74
CA ALA A 259 -52.24 4.92 9.14
C ALA A 259 -52.95 6.16 9.68
N PHE A 260 -52.42 7.37 9.40
CA PHE A 260 -53.06 8.63 9.78
C PHE A 260 -54.44 8.80 9.14
N TRP A 261 -54.57 8.50 7.84
CA TRP A 261 -55.84 8.52 7.12
C TRP A 261 -56.89 7.61 7.75
N ILE A 262 -56.50 6.37 8.08
CA ILE A 262 -57.38 5.42 8.77
C ILE A 262 -57.83 5.98 10.12
N ALA A 263 -56.90 6.47 10.94
CA ALA A 263 -57.23 7.04 12.24
C ALA A 263 -58.19 8.24 12.12
N ALA A 264 -57.95 9.15 11.18
CA ALA A 264 -58.79 10.33 10.98
C ALA A 264 -60.20 9.98 10.46
N VAL A 265 -60.29 9.12 9.44
CA VAL A 265 -61.57 8.84 8.75
C VAL A 265 -62.38 7.77 9.44
N ARG A 266 -61.76 6.69 9.92
CA ARG A 266 -62.48 5.56 10.54
C ARG A 266 -62.64 5.67 12.05
N VAL A 267 -61.81 6.44 12.75
CA VAL A 267 -61.89 6.55 14.22
C VAL A 267 -62.37 7.93 14.64
N ALA A 268 -61.64 8.99 14.29
CA ALA A 268 -61.92 10.33 14.80
C ALA A 268 -63.23 10.93 14.26
N ARG A 269 -63.53 10.76 12.96
CA ARG A 269 -64.78 11.26 12.36
C ARG A 269 -66.03 10.59 12.94
N PRO A 270 -66.15 9.25 13.02
CA PRO A 270 -67.31 8.60 13.60
C PRO A 270 -67.50 8.91 15.10
N LEU A 271 -66.41 9.00 15.88
CA LEU A 271 -66.47 9.41 17.28
C LEU A 271 -67.02 10.84 17.44
N LYS A 272 -66.60 11.78 16.58
CA LYS A 272 -67.15 13.14 16.56
C LYS A 272 -68.63 13.17 16.17
N GLN A 273 -69.05 12.33 15.22
CA GLN A 273 -70.47 12.22 14.84
C GLN A 273 -71.32 11.69 16.00
N LEU A 274 -70.86 10.63 16.69
CA LEU A 274 -71.54 10.09 17.86
C LEU A 274 -71.61 11.10 19.01
N ALA A 275 -70.50 11.77 19.32
CA ALA A 275 -70.46 12.82 20.34
C ALA A 275 -71.42 13.98 20.01
N GLY A 276 -71.46 14.40 18.74
CA GLY A 276 -72.42 15.41 18.27
C GLY A 276 -73.87 14.95 18.42
N THR A 277 -74.19 13.70 18.08
CA THR A 277 -75.56 13.19 18.26
C THR A 277 -75.97 13.10 19.73
N THR A 278 -75.07 12.67 20.63
CA THR A 278 -75.37 12.65 22.08
C THR A 278 -75.55 14.06 22.64
N GLN A 279 -74.81 15.05 22.15
CA GLN A 279 -74.93 16.43 22.61
C GLN A 279 -76.23 17.08 22.12
N ARG A 280 -76.63 16.85 20.86
CA ARG A 280 -77.96 17.31 20.37
C ARG A 280 -79.13 16.66 21.12
N LEU A 281 -79.00 15.38 21.49
CA LEU A 281 -79.99 14.73 22.36
C LEU A 281 -80.03 15.34 23.76
N ALA A 282 -78.88 15.71 24.33
CA ALA A 282 -78.79 16.35 25.64
C ALA A 282 -79.32 17.80 25.62
N GLU A 283 -79.21 18.50 24.50
CA GLU A 283 -79.75 19.85 24.28
C GLU A 283 -81.25 19.85 23.90
N GLY A 284 -81.87 18.67 23.79
CA GLY A 284 -83.33 18.50 23.66
C GLY A 284 -83.88 18.55 22.23
N ASP A 285 -83.04 18.45 21.20
CA ASP A 285 -83.47 18.45 19.81
C ASP A 285 -83.78 17.03 19.32
N THR A 286 -85.06 16.65 19.34
CA THR A 286 -85.54 15.30 18.96
C THR A 286 -86.25 15.23 17.61
N ARG A 287 -85.98 16.15 16.66
CA ARG A 287 -86.60 16.05 15.32
C ARG A 287 -85.84 15.06 14.42
N PRO A 288 -86.49 14.01 13.89
CA PRO A 288 -85.87 13.14 12.91
C PRO A 288 -85.95 13.80 11.51
N ASP A 289 -84.82 14.20 10.96
CA ASP A 289 -84.73 14.49 9.52
C ASP A 289 -84.84 13.15 8.76
N CYS A 290 -86.06 12.84 8.30
CA CYS A 290 -86.28 11.80 7.30
C CYS A 290 -86.10 12.42 5.92
N THR A 291 -84.92 12.22 5.32
CA THR A 291 -84.69 12.22 3.87
C THR A 291 -83.50 11.34 3.53
#